data_AF-A0A550H4H2-F1
#
_entry.id   AF-A0A550H4H2-F1
#
_cell.length_a   1.000
_cell.length_b   1.000
_cell.length_c   1.000
_cell.angle_alpha   90.00
_cell.angle_beta   90.00
_cell.angle_gamma   90.00
#
_symmetry.space_group_name_H-M   'P 1'
#
loop_
_entity.id
_entity.type
_entity.pdbx_description
1 polymer ?
#
loop_
_entity_poly.entity_id
_entity_poly.type
_entity_poly.pdbx_seq_one_letter_code
_entity_poly.pdbx_strand_id
1 'polypeptide(L)'
;MKPLEVIYWIRVALAIVAGGISALVATLFEAAEFNTFLNGITIALAIYLLSYYVLKAKFANQVEKQSKILSMGIFIYFIAWAVLFILFYSILKGPALLY
;
A
#
# COMPACT_ATOMS: atom_id res chain seq x y z
N MET A 1 19.16 11.89 5.20
CA MET A 1 17.70 12.08 5.40
C MET A 1 17.38 11.85 6.86
N LYS A 2 16.46 12.63 7.44
CA LYS A 2 15.99 12.42 8.82
C LYS A 2 15.27 11.06 8.90
N PRO A 3 15.28 10.35 10.05
CA PRO A 3 14.63 9.05 10.18
C PRO A 3 13.17 9.02 9.70
N LEU A 4 12.41 10.09 9.99
CA LEU A 4 11.01 10.21 9.55
C LEU A 4 10.86 10.40 8.02
N GLU A 5 11.79 11.07 7.37
CA GLU A 5 11.80 11.19 5.90
C GLU A 5 12.08 9.83 5.26
N VAL A 6 12.98 9.03 5.84
CA VAL A 6 13.25 7.67 5.38
C VAL A 6 11.98 6.80 5.52
N ILE A 7 11.29 6.89 6.65
CA ILE A 7 10.01 6.19 6.85
C ILE A 7 8.98 6.61 5.80
N TYR A 8 8.86 7.91 5.51
CA TYR A 8 7.96 8.41 4.47
C TYR A 8 8.23 7.76 3.11
N TRP A 9 9.49 7.72 2.65
CA TRP A 9 9.83 7.11 1.36
C TRP A 9 9.64 5.60 1.35
N ILE A 10 9.88 4.91 2.48
CA ILE A 10 9.55 3.49 2.61
C ILE A 10 8.04 3.28 2.46
N ARG A 11 7.19 4.15 3.01
CA ARG A 11 5.73 4.09 2.82
C ARG A 11 5.35 4.25 1.35
N VAL A 12 5.97 5.17 0.63
CA VAL A 12 5.75 5.32 -0.83
C VAL A 12 6.10 4.03 -1.57
N ALA A 13 7.27 3.44 -1.29
CA ALA A 13 7.68 2.18 -1.91
C ALA A 13 6.72 1.02 -1.58
N LEU A 14 6.29 0.91 -0.32
CA LEU A 14 5.34 -0.12 0.10
C LEU A 14 3.95 0.07 -0.53
N ALA A 15 3.52 1.31 -0.81
CA ALA A 15 2.27 1.57 -1.51
C ALA A 15 2.28 1.02 -2.94
N ILE A 16 3.43 1.09 -3.62
CA ILE A 16 3.64 0.49 -4.94
C ILE A 16 3.49 -1.03 -4.86
N VAL A 17 4.16 -1.67 -3.89
CA VAL A 17 4.07 -3.12 -3.67
C VAL A 17 2.63 -3.53 -3.34
N ALA A 18 1.97 -2.83 -2.42
CA ALA A 18 0.59 -3.09 -2.05
C ALA A 18 -0.36 -2.95 -3.25
N GLY A 19 -0.20 -1.89 -4.05
CA GLY A 19 -1.02 -1.66 -5.24
C GLY A 19 -0.88 -2.79 -6.26
N GLY A 20 0.36 -3.26 -6.48
CA GLY A 20 0.63 -4.38 -7.39
C GLY A 20 0.02 -5.70 -6.92
N ILE A 21 0.16 -6.02 -5.63
CA ILE A 21 -0.43 -7.24 -5.05
C ILE A 21 -1.96 -7.16 -5.10
N SER A 22 -2.56 -6.03 -4.71
CA SER A 22 -4.01 -5.83 -4.79
C SER A 22 -4.52 -5.97 -6.22
N ALA A 23 -3.83 -5.40 -7.21
CA ALA A 23 -4.19 -5.50 -8.61
C ALA A 23 -4.12 -6.95 -9.13
N LEU A 24 -3.05 -7.67 -8.81
CA LEU A 24 -2.90 -9.07 -9.19
C LEU A 24 -4.01 -9.94 -8.61
N VAL A 25 -4.30 -9.79 -7.31
CA VAL A 25 -5.40 -10.52 -6.66
C VAL A 25 -6.73 -10.16 -7.32
N ALA A 26 -6.98 -8.88 -7.59
CA ALA A 26 -8.21 -8.45 -8.25
C ALA A 26 -8.39 -9.04 -9.66
N THR A 27 -7.30 -9.22 -10.42
CA THR A 27 -7.33 -9.86 -11.73
C THR A 27 -7.61 -11.37 -11.63
N LEU A 28 -7.07 -12.05 -10.61
CA LEU A 28 -7.23 -13.51 -10.45
C LEU A 28 -8.62 -13.93 -9.93
N PHE A 29 -9.32 -13.05 -9.22
CA PHE A 29 -10.59 -13.35 -8.54
C PHE A 29 -11.80 -12.54 -9.05
N GLU A 30 -11.69 -11.96 -10.25
CA GLU A 30 -12.69 -11.09 -10.91
C GLU A 30 -13.07 -9.82 -10.12
N ALA A 31 -12.58 -8.65 -10.56
CA ALA A 31 -12.71 -7.42 -9.78
C ALA A 31 -14.05 -6.66 -9.84
N ALA A 32 -15.08 -7.22 -10.46
CA ALA A 32 -16.39 -6.55 -10.53
C ALA A 32 -17.15 -6.61 -9.19
N GLU A 33 -16.70 -7.42 -8.23
CA GLU A 33 -17.35 -7.56 -6.95
C GLU A 33 -16.84 -6.55 -5.90
N PHE A 34 -17.76 -6.09 -5.05
CA PHE A 34 -17.44 -5.32 -3.84
C PHE A 34 -16.38 -6.00 -2.96
N ASN A 35 -16.38 -7.33 -2.96
CA ASN A 35 -15.38 -8.17 -2.29
C ASN A 35 -13.95 -7.90 -2.76
N THR A 36 -13.76 -7.59 -4.05
CA THR A 36 -12.43 -7.40 -4.61
C THR A 36 -11.78 -6.09 -4.16
N PHE A 37 -12.57 -5.02 -4.06
CA PHE A 37 -12.08 -3.76 -3.48
C PHE A 37 -11.73 -3.93 -2.00
N LEU A 38 -12.57 -4.64 -1.23
CA LEU A 38 -12.30 -4.95 0.16
C LEU A 38 -11.05 -5.82 0.35
N ASN A 39 -10.82 -6.80 -0.52
CA ASN A 39 -9.59 -7.60 -0.52
C ASN A 39 -8.36 -6.71 -0.74
N GLY A 40 -8.43 -5.76 -1.66
CA GLY A 40 -7.40 -4.74 -1.86
C GLY A 40 -7.12 -3.93 -0.60
N ILE A 41 -8.16 -3.41 0.08
CA ILE A 41 -8.03 -2.68 1.35
C ILE A 41 -7.36 -3.55 2.41
N THR A 42 -7.80 -4.80 2.56
CA THR A 42 -7.24 -5.74 3.53
C THR A 42 -5.75 -5.97 3.30
N ILE A 43 -5.33 -6.17 2.04
CA ILE A 43 -3.92 -6.31 1.65
C ILE A 43 -3.13 -5.04 2.02
N ALA A 44 -3.64 -3.86 1.66
CA ALA A 44 -2.98 -2.60 1.95
C ALA A 44 -2.84 -2.37 3.46
N LEU A 45 -3.87 -2.65 4.25
CA LEU A 45 -3.84 -2.57 5.71
C LEU A 45 -2.85 -3.57 6.31
N ALA A 46 -2.86 -4.82 5.86
CA ALA A 46 -1.94 -5.85 6.35
C ALA A 46 -0.48 -5.44 6.14
N ILE A 47 -0.12 -5.01 4.92
CA ILE A 47 1.24 -4.52 4.61
C ILE A 47 1.59 -3.29 5.46
N TYR A 48 0.66 -2.37 5.68
CA TYR A 48 0.88 -1.18 6.49
C TYR A 48 1.18 -1.49 7.96
N LEU A 49 0.39 -2.40 8.55
CA LEU A 49 0.53 -2.80 9.95
C LEU A 49 1.76 -3.69 10.16
N LEU A 50 2.03 -4.64 9.27
CA LEU A 50 3.23 -5.47 9.34
C LEU A 50 4.50 -4.62 9.22
N SER A 51 4.53 -3.68 8.27
CA SER A 51 5.67 -2.76 8.13
C SER A 51 5.84 -1.83 9.33
N TYR A 52 4.79 -1.50 10.09
CA TYR A 52 4.96 -0.75 11.34
C TYR A 52 5.84 -1.51 12.34
N TYR A 53 5.65 -2.81 12.52
CA TYR A 53 6.47 -3.60 13.46
C TYR A 53 7.94 -3.66 13.02
N VAL A 54 8.19 -3.84 11.72
CA VAL A 54 9.54 -3.83 11.14
C VAL A 54 10.21 -2.45 11.31
N LEU A 55 9.49 -1.37 10.98
CA LEU A 55 9.99 0.00 11.11
C LEU A 55 10.19 0.39 12.57
N LYS A 56 9.32 -0.05 13.47
CA LYS A 56 9.46 0.17 14.90
C LYS A 56 10.74 -0.48 15.42
N ALA A 57 11.00 -1.74 15.08
CA ALA A 57 12.22 -2.43 15.48
C ALA A 57 13.50 -1.69 15.03
N LYS A 58 13.47 -1.08 13.83
CA LYS A 58 14.63 -0.36 13.27
C LYS A 58 14.79 1.08 13.79
N PHE A 59 13.70 1.82 13.95
CA PHE A 59 13.74 3.27 14.17
C PHE A 59 13.26 3.72 15.57
N ALA A 60 12.86 2.81 16.45
CA ALA A 60 12.32 3.15 17.78
C ALA A 60 13.20 4.10 18.60
N ASN A 61 14.53 3.93 18.54
CA ASN A 61 15.49 4.75 19.30
C ASN A 61 15.97 5.99 18.53
N GLN A 62 15.49 6.18 17.29
CA GLN A 62 15.92 7.24 16.39
C GLN A 62 14.84 8.32 16.19
N VAL A 63 13.69 8.17 16.85
CA VAL A 63 12.56 9.09 16.76
C VAL A 63 12.11 9.52 18.15
N GLU A 64 11.65 10.76 18.27
CA GLU A 64 11.20 11.34 19.54
C GLU A 64 10.02 10.57 20.16
N LYS A 65 9.08 10.11 19.34
CA LYS A 65 7.90 9.37 19.77
C LYS A 65 7.61 8.23 18.81
N GLN A 66 7.38 7.03 19.35
CA GLN A 66 7.09 5.84 18.52
C GLN A 66 5.78 5.97 17.72
N SER A 67 4.82 6.77 18.19
CA SER A 67 3.60 7.06 17.44
C SER A 67 3.87 7.73 16.09
N LYS A 68 4.99 8.48 15.96
CA LYS A 68 5.41 9.07 14.68
C LYS A 68 5.79 8.02 13.64
N ILE A 69 6.26 6.83 14.03
CA ILE A 69 6.57 5.73 13.09
C ILE A 69 5.27 5.20 12.45
N LEU A 70 4.19 5.15 13.23
CA LEU A 70 2.89 4.68 12.75
C LEU A 70 2.18 5.73 11.91
N SER A 71 2.26 7.03 12.25
CA SER A 71 1.51 8.07 11.56
C SER A 71 2.25 8.69 10.37
N MET A 72 3.58 8.64 10.36
CA MET A 72 4.37 9.22 9.27
C MET A 72 4.10 8.51 7.95
N GLY A 73 3.67 9.29 6.96
CA GLY A 73 3.39 8.80 5.61
C GLY A 73 2.10 7.96 5.48
N ILE A 74 1.18 8.00 6.46
CA ILE A 74 -0.07 7.22 6.41
C ILE A 74 -0.93 7.60 5.19
N PHE A 75 -1.19 8.88 4.98
CA PHE A 75 -2.06 9.34 3.90
C PHE A 75 -1.44 9.08 2.53
N ILE A 76 -0.14 9.35 2.35
CA ILE A 76 0.53 9.08 1.08
C ILE A 76 0.53 7.58 0.76
N TYR A 77 0.67 6.72 1.77
CA TYR A 77 0.60 5.28 1.58
C TYR A 77 -0.74 4.86 0.97
N PHE A 78 -1.86 5.26 1.60
CA PHE A 78 -3.19 4.83 1.14
C PHE A 78 -3.62 5.53 -0.15
N ILE A 79 -3.28 6.80 -0.34
CA ILE A 79 -3.59 7.52 -1.59
C ILE A 79 -2.80 6.93 -2.76
N ALA A 80 -1.48 6.75 -2.60
CA ALA A 80 -0.64 6.15 -3.64
C ALA A 80 -1.06 4.71 -3.93
N TRP A 81 -1.38 3.92 -2.90
CA TRP A 81 -1.92 2.56 -3.06
C TRP A 81 -3.18 2.58 -3.91
N ALA A 82 -4.16 3.45 -3.62
CA ALA A 82 -5.43 3.49 -4.35
C ALA A 82 -5.21 3.84 -5.83
N VAL A 83 -4.38 4.84 -6.12
CA VAL A 83 -4.03 5.24 -7.49
C VAL A 83 -3.32 4.11 -8.23
N LEU A 84 -2.32 3.49 -7.60
CA LEU A 84 -1.53 2.42 -8.21
C LEU A 84 -2.32 1.12 -8.37
N PHE A 85 -3.24 0.83 -7.44
CA PHE A 85 -4.14 -0.31 -7.56
C PHE A 85 -5.01 -0.17 -8.82
N ILE A 86 -5.67 0.98 -9.00
CA ILE A 86 -6.47 1.25 -10.20
C ILE A 86 -5.61 1.17 -11.46
N LEU A 87 -4.45 1.85 -11.46
CA LEU A 87 -3.53 1.87 -12.60
C LEU A 87 -3.09 0.46 -13.00
N PHE A 88 -2.56 -0.32 -12.05
CA PHE A 88 -2.06 -1.67 -12.34
C PHE A 88 -3.20 -2.62 -12.69
N TYR A 89 -4.35 -2.52 -12.04
CA TYR A 89 -5.51 -3.34 -12.40
C TYR A 89 -5.98 -3.05 -13.83
N SER A 90 -6.07 -1.77 -14.23
CA SER A 90 -6.40 -1.39 -15.62
C SER A 90 -5.39 -1.92 -16.63
N ILE A 91 -4.09 -1.89 -16.31
CA ILE A 91 -3.04 -2.46 -17.17
C ILE A 91 -3.20 -3.98 -17.28
N LEU A 92 -3.42 -4.68 -16.17
CA LEU A 92 -3.52 -6.15 -16.12
C LEU A 92 -4.78 -6.68 -16.79
N LYS A 93 -5.91 -5.99 -16.66
CA LYS A 93 -7.16 -6.36 -17.34
C LYS A 93 -7.07 -6.16 -18.86
N GLY A 94 -6.21 -5.23 -19.30
CA GLY A 94 -6.13 -4.83 -20.70
C GLY A 94 -7.35 -4.00 -21.15
N PRO A 95 -7.34 -3.52 -22.41
CA PRO A 95 -8.50 -2.82 -22.97
C PRO A 95 -9.73 -3.73 -22.96
N ALA A 96 -10.89 -3.18 -22.59
CA ALA A 96 -12.16 -3.85 -22.83
C ALA A 96 -12.34 -3.99 -24.34
N LEU A 97 -11.99 -5.14 -24.88
CA LEU A 97 -12.31 -5.47 -26.26
C LEU A 97 -13.85 -5.58 -26.33
N LEU A 98 -14.47 -4.53 -26.85
CA LEU A 98 -15.88 -4.51 -27.19
C LEU A 98 -16.09 -5.50 -28.34
N TYR A 99 -16.43 -6.75 -28.01
CA TYR A 99 -16.98 -7.74 -28.93
C TYR A 99 -18.26 -8.31 -28.33
#